data_AF-A0AAV3RSU5-F1
#
_entry.id   AF-A0AAV3RSU5-F1
#
_cell.length_a   1.000
_cell.length_b   1.000
_cell.length_c   1.000
_cell.angle_alpha   90.00
_cell.angle_beta   90.00
_cell.angle_gamma   90.00
#
_symmetry.space_group_name_H-M   'P 1'
#
loop_
_entity.id
_entity.type
_entity.pdbx_description
1 polymer ?
#
loop_
_entity_poly.entity_id
_entity_poly.type
_entity_poly.pdbx_seq_one_letter_code
_entity_poly.pdbx_strand_id
1 'polypeptide(L)'
;MASWPFDTWGLDMVGPMPKSAEGHVYILAAIDYFSKWAEVVPLLSGKKEEPNGLAEPFNKTLCNILKKVVIKSKKKWHEKMEEALWAYRTTYRTPTQLTPYALVYGVKVVLPLEVQISSLRVAVNEEITQ
;
A
#
# COMPACT_ATOMS: atom_id res chain seq x y z
N MET A 1 1.45 11.34 -19.01
CA MET A 1 1.01 10.00 -18.53
C MET A 1 2.26 9.27 -18.09
N ALA A 2 2.28 8.71 -16.88
CA ALA A 2 3.42 7.92 -16.40
C ALA A 2 3.63 6.70 -17.29
N SER A 3 4.88 6.43 -17.67
CA SER A 3 5.20 5.43 -18.71
C SER A 3 5.91 4.18 -18.21
N TRP A 4 6.44 4.22 -17.00
CA TRP A 4 7.05 3.08 -16.29
C TRP A 4 6.84 3.21 -14.77
N PRO A 5 7.04 2.13 -13.97
CA PRO A 5 6.91 2.21 -12.52
C PRO A 5 7.81 3.29 -11.91
N PHE A 6 7.25 4.05 -10.97
CA PHE A 6 7.94 5.10 -10.19
C PHE A 6 8.31 6.37 -10.96
N ASP A 7 7.80 6.55 -12.18
CA ASP A 7 7.96 7.75 -13.00
C ASP A 7 7.25 8.98 -12.40
N THR A 8 6.09 8.77 -11.78
CA THR A 8 5.30 9.86 -11.18
C THR A 8 4.52 9.32 -10.00
N TRP A 9 4.43 10.12 -8.93
CA TRP A 9 3.73 9.76 -7.69
C TRP A 9 2.66 10.78 -7.35
N GLY A 10 1.50 10.30 -6.92
CA GLY A 10 0.41 11.10 -6.37
C GLY A 10 0.49 11.06 -4.84
N LEU A 11 0.47 12.23 -4.20
CA LEU A 11 0.57 12.37 -2.75
C LEU A 11 -0.77 12.83 -2.17
N ASP A 12 -1.16 12.25 -1.04
CA ASP A 12 -2.37 12.64 -0.30
C ASP A 12 -2.13 12.58 1.21
N MET A 13 -2.71 13.52 1.94
CA MET A 13 -2.62 13.56 3.40
C MET A 13 -3.98 13.16 3.98
N VAL A 14 -4.00 12.05 4.71
CA VAL A 14 -5.22 11.50 5.30
C VAL A 14 -5.26 11.84 6.79
N GLY A 15 -6.28 12.61 7.19
CA GLY A 15 -6.54 12.89 8.60
C GLY A 15 -7.46 14.09 8.83
N PRO A 16 -7.62 14.53 10.09
CA PRO A 16 -7.01 13.93 11.29
C PRO A 16 -7.63 12.56 11.65
N MET A 17 -6.79 11.63 12.13
CA MET A 17 -7.16 10.31 12.63
C MET A 17 -7.14 10.27 14.18
N PRO A 18 -7.82 9.31 14.82
CA PRO A 18 -7.63 9.04 16.24
C PRO A 18 -6.16 8.82 16.58
N LYS A 19 -5.68 9.47 17.64
CA LYS A 19 -4.27 9.42 18.05
C LYS A 19 -3.82 7.99 18.31
N SER A 20 -2.75 7.56 17.64
CA SER A 20 -2.12 6.26 17.89
C SER A 20 -1.43 6.22 19.27
N ALA A 21 -0.98 5.04 19.69
CA ALA A 21 -0.18 4.88 20.92
C ALA A 21 1.11 5.72 20.91
N GLU A 22 1.70 5.90 19.72
CA GLU A 22 2.93 6.68 19.50
C GLU A 22 2.67 8.15 19.17
N GLY A 23 1.40 8.57 19.15
CA GLY A 23 1.03 9.96 18.92
C GLY A 23 0.86 10.37 17.46
N HIS A 24 0.87 9.41 16.53
CA HIS A 24 0.52 9.64 15.13
C HIS A 24 -0.95 10.04 14.99
N VAL A 25 -1.23 11.04 14.14
CA VAL A 25 -2.58 11.57 13.90
C VAL A 25 -2.86 11.85 12.43
N TYR A 26 -1.83 11.86 11.58
CA TYR A 26 -1.95 12.00 10.13
C TYR A 26 -1.27 10.83 9.43
N ILE A 27 -1.61 10.63 8.16
CA ILE A 27 -0.99 9.64 7.29
C ILE A 27 -0.64 10.34 5.99
N LEU A 28 0.63 10.33 5.59
CA LEU A 28 1.00 10.66 4.22
C LEU A 28 0.89 9.40 3.37
N ALA A 29 0.09 9.44 2.33
CA ALA A 29 -0.06 8.37 1.36
C ALA A 29 0.55 8.79 0.03
N ALA A 30 1.38 7.94 -0.55
CA ALA A 30 1.98 8.13 -1.87
C ALA A 30 1.58 6.95 -2.76
N ILE A 31 1.12 7.22 -3.98
CA ILE A 31 0.77 6.18 -4.95
C ILE A 31 1.50 6.44 -6.27
N ASP A 32 2.23 5.44 -6.76
CA ASP A 32 2.79 5.45 -8.11
C ASP A 32 1.69 5.39 -9.18
N TYR A 33 1.74 6.29 -10.17
CA TYR A 33 0.67 6.39 -11.17
C TYR A 33 0.60 5.19 -12.11
N PHE A 34 1.73 4.57 -12.42
CA PHE A 34 1.81 3.46 -13.37
C PHE A 34 1.39 2.15 -12.70
N SER A 35 2.15 1.71 -11.70
CA SER A 35 1.96 0.41 -11.04
C SER A 35 0.86 0.42 -9.98
N LYS A 36 0.43 1.60 -9.55
CA LYS A 36 -0.46 1.79 -8.40
C LYS A 36 0.16 1.29 -7.10
N TRP A 37 1.48 1.16 -7.04
CA TRP A 37 2.21 0.88 -5.80
C TRP A 37 1.92 1.98 -4.77
N ALA A 38 1.60 1.59 -3.55
CA ALA A 38 1.24 2.51 -2.48
C ALA A 38 2.27 2.44 -1.35
N GLU A 39 2.67 3.60 -0.84
CA GLU A 39 3.46 3.78 0.38
C GLU A 39 2.66 4.65 1.35
N VAL A 40 2.73 4.34 2.66
CA VAL A 40 2.13 5.20 3.69
C VAL A 40 3.09 5.45 4.83
N VAL A 41 3.10 6.68 5.32
CA VAL A 41 3.92 7.09 6.45
C VAL A 41 3.03 7.72 7.52
N PRO A 42 2.97 7.16 8.74
CA PRO A 42 2.26 7.78 9.84
C PRO A 42 3.02 9.04 10.31
N LEU A 43 2.30 10.13 10.53
CA LEU A 43 2.86 11.43 10.90
C LEU A 43 2.34 11.91 12.26
N LEU A 44 3.23 12.55 13.02
CA LEU A 44 2.93 13.21 14.28
C LEU A 44 2.17 14.52 14.06
N SER A 45 1.41 14.95 15.06
CA SER A 45 0.56 16.15 15.00
C SER A 45 1.27 17.45 14.65
N GLY A 46 2.58 17.54 14.91
CA GLY A 46 3.39 18.74 14.64
C GLY A 46 3.99 18.82 13.23
N LYS A 47 3.92 17.73 12.44
CA LYS A 47 4.38 17.71 11.05
C LYS A 47 3.17 17.82 10.12
N LYS A 48 2.63 19.03 9.99
CA LYS A 48 1.61 19.35 8.99
C LYS A 48 2.30 19.99 7.79
N GLU A 49 2.63 19.19 6.80
CA GLU A 49 2.94 19.68 5.45
C GLU A 49 1.70 19.34 4.61
N GLU A 50 0.93 20.37 4.23
CA GLU A 50 -0.19 20.18 3.30
C GLU A 50 0.39 19.76 1.95
N PRO A 51 0.02 18.59 1.41
CA PRO A 51 0.38 18.25 0.05
C PRO A 51 -0.37 19.21 -0.86
N ASN A 52 0.38 20.16 -1.42
CA ASN A 52 -0.06 21.26 -2.29
C ASN A 52 -1.16 20.83 -3.29
N GLY A 53 -2.45 20.95 -2.93
CA GLY A 53 -3.62 20.95 -3.83
C GLY A 53 -3.80 19.80 -4.83
N LEU A 54 -2.91 18.81 -4.87
CA LEU A 54 -2.81 17.73 -5.87
C LEU A 54 -3.35 16.40 -5.30
N ALA A 55 -4.27 16.46 -4.34
CA ALA A 55 -4.95 15.29 -3.84
C ALA A 55 -5.82 14.71 -4.97
N GLU A 56 -5.21 13.86 -5.79
CA GLU A 56 -5.90 13.29 -6.93
C GLU A 56 -6.96 12.27 -6.47
N PRO A 57 -8.16 12.30 -7.07
CA PRO A 57 -9.28 11.43 -6.68
C PRO A 57 -9.02 9.93 -6.90
N PHE A 58 -7.88 9.56 -7.51
CA PHE A 58 -7.45 8.17 -7.69
C PHE A 58 -7.15 7.45 -6.35
N ASN A 59 -6.85 8.20 -5.27
CA ASN A 59 -6.44 7.64 -3.99
C ASN A 59 -7.60 7.13 -3.10
N LYS A 60 -8.86 7.28 -3.53
CA LYS A 60 -10.05 6.93 -2.72
C LYS A 60 -10.03 5.48 -2.21
N THR A 61 -9.61 4.51 -3.01
CA THR A 61 -9.54 3.11 -2.57
C THR A 61 -8.53 2.92 -1.44
N LEU A 62 -7.32 3.47 -1.59
CA LEU A 62 -6.30 3.40 -0.55
C LEU A 62 -6.78 4.13 0.70
N CYS A 63 -7.26 5.36 0.57
CA CYS A 63 -7.78 6.14 1.70
C CYS A 63 -8.92 5.42 2.43
N ASN A 64 -9.79 4.70 1.72
CA ASN A 64 -10.85 3.89 2.33
C ASN A 64 -10.29 2.69 3.11
N ILE A 65 -9.27 2.01 2.58
CA ILE A 65 -8.58 0.92 3.28
C ILE A 65 -7.92 1.46 4.56
N LEU A 66 -7.17 2.56 4.45
CA LEU A 66 -6.50 3.18 5.59
C LEU A 66 -7.49 3.60 6.68
N LYS A 67 -8.61 4.25 6.31
CA LYS A 67 -9.69 4.60 7.24
C LYS A 67 -10.26 3.37 7.95
N LYS A 68 -10.49 2.26 7.23
CA LYS A 68 -10.98 1.00 7.82
C LYS A 68 -9.96 0.41 8.81
N VAL A 69 -8.68 0.43 8.47
CA VAL A 69 -7.59 -0.06 9.34
C VAL A 69 -7.51 0.75 10.62
N VAL A 70 -7.63 2.08 10.51
CA VAL A 70 -7.67 3.00 11.65
C VAL A 70 -8.85 2.70 12.57
N ILE A 71 -10.06 2.57 12.01
CA ILE A 71 -11.27 2.27 12.80
C ILE A 71 -11.16 0.92 13.52
N LYS A 72 -10.64 -0.11 12.84
CA LYS A 72 -10.55 -1.47 13.39
C LYS A 72 -9.46 -1.61 14.45
N SER A 73 -8.30 -1.00 14.21
CA SER A 73 -7.08 -1.22 15.01
C SER A 73 -6.90 -0.19 16.14
N LYS A 74 -7.73 0.86 16.19
CA LYS A 74 -7.72 1.91 17.22
C LYS A 74 -6.28 2.41 17.44
N LYS A 75 -5.76 2.43 18.67
CA LYS A 75 -4.43 2.99 18.99
C LYS A 75 -3.25 2.29 18.30
N LYS A 76 -3.42 1.09 17.74
CA LYS A 76 -2.37 0.32 17.05
C LYS A 76 -2.46 0.38 15.53
N TRP A 77 -3.18 1.37 15.00
CA TRP A 77 -3.41 1.44 13.56
C TRP A 77 -2.12 1.58 12.75
N HIS A 78 -1.09 2.23 13.30
CA HIS A 78 0.20 2.45 12.62
C HIS A 78 0.95 1.14 12.39
N GLU A 79 0.91 0.21 13.37
CA GLU A 79 1.49 -1.13 13.25
C GLU A 79 0.81 -1.98 12.16
N LYS A 80 -0.48 -1.73 11.91
CA LYS A 80 -1.31 -2.50 10.97
C LYS A 80 -1.32 -1.93 9.56
N MET A 81 -0.61 -0.84 9.31
CA MET A 81 -0.55 -0.22 7.99
C MET A 81 0.21 -1.08 6.99
N GLU A 82 1.32 -1.68 7.39
CA GLU A 82 2.12 -2.55 6.53
C GLU A 82 1.32 -3.77 6.06
N GLU A 83 0.55 -4.40 6.96
CA GLU A 83 -0.34 -5.51 6.60
C GLU A 83 -1.40 -5.09 5.58
N ALA A 84 -1.94 -3.87 5.73
CA ALA A 84 -2.93 -3.33 4.80
C ALA A 84 -2.32 -2.96 3.44
N LEU A 85 -1.12 -2.38 3.43
CA LEU A 85 -0.35 -2.10 2.22
C LEU A 85 0.00 -3.39 1.49
N TRP A 86 0.44 -4.42 2.22
CA TRP A 86 0.73 -5.73 1.65
C TRP A 86 -0.50 -6.30 0.94
N ALA A 87 -1.63 -6.36 1.65
CA ALA A 87 -2.89 -6.82 1.06
C ALA A 87 -3.26 -6.00 -0.18
N TYR A 88 -3.10 -4.68 -0.15
CA TYR A 88 -3.36 -3.81 -1.30
C TYR A 88 -2.43 -4.11 -2.49
N ARG A 89 -1.12 -4.31 -2.24
CA ARG A 89 -0.10 -4.57 -3.27
C ARG A 89 -0.28 -5.94 -3.93
N THR A 90 -0.80 -6.93 -3.19
CA THR A 90 -0.98 -8.30 -3.69
C THR A 90 -2.41 -8.60 -4.16
N THR A 91 -3.36 -7.69 -3.99
CA THR A 91 -4.74 -7.88 -4.44
C THR A 91 -4.91 -7.52 -5.91
N TYR A 92 -5.64 -8.36 -6.62
CA TYR A 92 -5.97 -8.18 -8.02
C TYR A 92 -6.81 -6.93 -8.26
N ARG A 93 -6.47 -6.15 -9.30
CA ARG A 93 -7.22 -4.94 -9.66
C ARG A 93 -7.85 -5.09 -11.03
N THR A 94 -9.16 -4.93 -11.10
CA THR A 94 -9.94 -5.05 -12.35
C THR A 94 -9.46 -4.12 -13.48
N PRO A 95 -9.12 -2.84 -13.25
CA PRO A 95 -8.73 -1.96 -14.36
C PRO A 95 -7.40 -2.35 -15.03
N THR A 96 -6.42 -2.80 -14.25
CA THR A 96 -5.09 -3.19 -14.75
C THR A 96 -4.99 -4.68 -15.06
N GLN A 97 -5.97 -5.48 -14.63
CA GLN A 97 -5.98 -6.95 -14.67
C GLN A 97 -4.73 -7.59 -14.03
N LEU A 98 -4.02 -6.83 -13.19
CA LEU A 98 -2.75 -7.17 -12.57
C LEU A 98 -2.72 -6.59 -11.16
N THR A 99 -1.94 -7.22 -10.28
CA THR A 99 -1.67 -6.67 -8.94
C THR A 99 -0.62 -5.56 -9.04
N PRO A 100 -0.64 -4.55 -8.14
CA PRO A 100 0.44 -3.57 -8.08
C PRO A 100 1.83 -4.20 -7.97
N TYR A 101 1.96 -5.27 -7.20
CA TYR A 101 3.20 -6.05 -7.10
C TYR A 101 3.67 -6.57 -8.47
N ALA A 102 2.77 -7.17 -9.26
CA ALA A 102 3.13 -7.71 -10.57
C ALA A 102 3.53 -6.61 -11.55
N LEU A 103 2.97 -5.41 -11.43
CA LEU A 103 3.35 -4.26 -12.26
C LEU A 103 4.73 -3.68 -11.90
N VAL A 104 5.14 -3.77 -10.63
CA VAL A 104 6.46 -3.32 -10.18
C VAL A 104 7.54 -4.33 -10.54
N TYR A 105 7.30 -5.61 -10.23
CA TYR A 105 8.35 -6.64 -10.30
C TYR A 105 8.27 -7.52 -11.55
N GLY A 106 7.23 -7.37 -12.37
CA GLY A 106 7.02 -8.19 -13.57
C GLY A 106 6.61 -9.64 -13.30
N VAL A 107 6.47 -10.04 -12.03
CA VAL A 107 6.16 -11.42 -11.62
C VAL A 107 4.96 -11.48 -10.67
N LYS A 108 4.21 -12.58 -10.71
CA LYS A 108 3.14 -12.81 -9.74
C LYS A 108 3.75 -13.11 -8.37
N VAL A 109 3.26 -12.43 -7.34
CA VAL A 109 3.67 -12.68 -5.95
C VAL A 109 3.43 -14.15 -5.59
N VAL A 110 4.35 -14.72 -4.81
CA VAL A 110 4.13 -15.98 -4.10
C VAL A 110 3.58 -15.63 -2.73
N LEU A 111 2.33 -15.99 -2.46
CA LEU A 111 1.69 -15.64 -1.20
C LEU A 111 2.25 -16.48 -0.04
N PRO A 112 2.27 -15.97 1.21
CA PRO A 112 2.70 -16.75 2.36
C PRO A 112 1.96 -18.09 2.51
N LEU A 113 0.68 -18.14 2.16
CA LEU A 113 -0.10 -19.38 2.16
C LEU A 113 0.45 -20.41 1.16
N GLU A 114 0.92 -19.97 0.00
CA GLU A 114 1.52 -20.86 -1.01
C GLU A 114 2.79 -21.52 -0.48
N VAL A 115 3.59 -20.77 0.29
CA VAL A 115 4.77 -21.31 0.98
C VAL A 115 4.36 -22.33 2.03
N GLN A 116 3.35 -22.02 2.85
CA GLN A 116 2.88 -22.91 3.91
C GLN A 116 2.31 -24.24 3.38
N ILE A 117 1.62 -24.21 2.25
CA ILE A 117 1.09 -25.43 1.61
C ILE A 117 2.10 -26.11 0.67
N SER A 118 3.33 -25.58 0.57
CA SER A 118 4.36 -26.07 -0.36
C SER A 118 3.83 -26.20 -1.79
N SER A 119 3.26 -25.10 -2.31
CA SER A 119 2.61 -25.12 -3.63
C SER A 119 3.61 -25.44 -4.75
N LEU A 120 3.11 -25.95 -5.88
CA LEU A 120 3.93 -26.22 -7.06
C LEU A 120 4.72 -24.98 -7.54
N ARG A 121 4.17 -23.78 -7.36
CA ARG A 121 4.87 -22.53 -7.71
C ARG A 121 6.06 -22.26 -6.80
N VAL A 122 5.97 -22.65 -5.52
CA VAL A 122 7.07 -22.52 -4.56
C VAL A 122 8.16 -23.52 -4.89
N ALA A 123 7.80 -24.78 -5.14
CA ALA A 123 8.75 -25.82 -5.53
C ALA A 123 9.55 -25.43 -6.79
N VAL A 124 8.87 -24.96 -7.83
CA VAL A 124 9.53 -24.50 -9.07
C VAL A 124 10.44 -23.28 -8.82
N ASN A 125 10.01 -22.32 -7.98
CA ASN A 125 10.87 -21.19 -7.63
C ASN A 125 12.12 -21.63 -6.85
N GLU A 126 12.00 -22.57 -5.90
CA GLU A 126 13.14 -23.09 -5.13
C GLU A 126 14.15 -23.82 -6.01
N GLU A 127 13.69 -24.61 -6.99
CA GLU A 127 14.56 -25.28 -7.98
C GLU A 127 15.29 -24.29 -8.90
N ILE A 128 14.66 -23.17 -9.26
CA ILE A 128 15.29 -22.12 -10.10
C ILE A 128 16.32 -21.30 -9.32
N THR A 129 16.23 -21.28 -7.98
CA THR A 129 17.13 -20.48 -7.12
C THR A 129 18.34 -21.29 -6.64
N GLN A 130 18.47 -22.56 -7.04
CA GLN A 130 19.64 -23.43 -6.81
C GLN A 130 20.57 -23.46 -8.02
#